data_AF-A0AAN4ZBU1-F1
#
_entry.id   AF-A0AAN4ZBU1-F1
#
_cell.length_a   1.000
_cell.length_b   1.000
_cell.length_c   1.000
_cell.angle_alpha   90.00
_cell.angle_beta   90.00
_cell.angle_gamma   90.00
#
_symmetry.space_group_name_H-M   'P 1'
#
loop_
_entity.id
_entity.type
_entity.pdbx_description
1 polymer ?
#
loop_
_entity_poly.entity_id
_entity_poly.type
_entity_poly.pdbx_seq_one_letter_code
_entity_poly.pdbx_strand_id
1 'polypeptide(L)'
;EIWNWQNLAMEYSPPWGAGSVSIGAFAYMSNGDILFVIDLVEMKINQLNLRDVSNFHIAGIREGTIIGKGRSKITGKYHIMTAVLPQEYDVQTMTVT
;
A
#
# COMPACT_ATOMS: atom_id res chain seq x y z
N GLU A 1 6.93 8.97 -10.75
CA GLU A 1 6.21 7.98 -11.58
C GLU A 1 4.72 7.97 -11.24
N ILE A 2 3.87 7.41 -12.11
CA ILE A 2 2.40 7.42 -11.98
C ILE A 2 1.92 5.95 -11.87
N TRP A 3 1.08 5.66 -10.89
CA TRP A 3 0.59 4.31 -10.58
C TRP A 3 -0.89 4.13 -11.00
N ASN A 4 -1.20 3.08 -11.77
CA ASN A 4 -2.56 2.71 -12.17
C ASN A 4 -3.16 1.67 -11.21
N TRP A 5 -4.27 2.01 -10.55
CA TRP A 5 -5.00 1.13 -9.62
C TRP A 5 -6.19 0.46 -10.31
N GLN A 6 -6.44 -0.82 -10.04
CA GLN A 6 -7.63 -1.55 -10.52
C GLN A 6 -8.59 -1.86 -9.35
N ASN A 7 -9.90 -1.65 -9.56
CA ASN A 7 -10.94 -1.94 -8.56
C ASN A 7 -11.33 -3.42 -8.62
N LEU A 8 -11.26 -4.13 -7.48
CA LEU A 8 -11.85 -5.46 -7.34
C LEU A 8 -13.09 -5.37 -6.46
N ALA A 9 -14.25 -5.70 -7.02
CA ALA A 9 -15.55 -5.67 -6.35
C ALA A 9 -15.71 -6.87 -5.41
N MET A 10 -15.24 -6.75 -4.17
CA MET A 10 -15.65 -7.63 -3.06
C MET A 10 -15.74 -6.83 -1.76
N GLU A 11 -16.88 -6.90 -1.08
CA GLU A 11 -17.04 -6.35 0.27
C GLU A 11 -16.34 -7.26 1.29
N TYR A 12 -15.11 -6.89 1.65
CA TYR A 12 -14.39 -7.46 2.78
C TYR A 12 -14.23 -6.37 3.87
N SER A 13 -14.68 -6.65 5.10
CA SER A 13 -14.58 -5.75 6.26
C SER A 13 -13.67 -6.34 7.35
N PRO A 14 -12.34 -6.26 7.21
CA PRO A 14 -11.41 -6.56 8.30
C PRO A 14 -11.42 -5.44 9.36
N PRO A 15 -10.88 -5.67 10.57
CA PRO A 15 -10.87 -4.69 11.65
C PRO A 15 -9.79 -3.61 11.39
N TRP A 16 -10.16 -2.52 10.71
CA TRP A 16 -9.21 -1.46 10.33
C TRP A 16 -8.86 -0.54 11.50
N GLY A 17 -7.97 -0.99 12.39
CA GLY A 17 -7.03 -0.08 13.03
C GLY A 17 -5.97 0.31 11.99
N ALA A 18 -5.48 1.55 11.98
CA ALA A 18 -4.41 1.97 11.07
C ALA A 18 -3.15 1.14 11.33
N GLY A 19 -3.04 0.00 10.63
CA GLY A 19 -1.96 -0.94 10.77
C GLY A 19 -0.84 -0.58 9.83
N SER A 20 0.36 -0.39 10.37
CA SER A 20 1.56 -0.54 9.57
C SER A 20 1.70 -2.01 9.17
N VAL A 21 2.12 -2.27 7.93
CA VAL A 21 2.53 -3.61 7.50
C VAL A 21 4.03 -3.58 7.30
N SER A 22 4.75 -4.54 7.86
CA SER A 22 6.21 -4.66 7.66
C SER A 22 6.53 -5.96 6.95
N ILE A 23 7.42 -5.91 5.97
CA ILE A 23 7.92 -7.07 5.24
C ILE A 23 9.40 -6.86 4.90
N GLY A 24 10.25 -7.81 5.30
CA GLY A 24 11.71 -7.69 5.16
C GLY A 24 12.27 -6.43 5.84
N ALA A 25 13.03 -5.64 5.08
CA ALA A 25 13.65 -4.41 5.53
C ALA A 25 12.71 -3.18 5.52
N PHE A 26 11.46 -3.34 5.07
CA PHE A 26 10.56 -2.21 4.85
C PHE A 26 9.34 -2.25 5.75
N ALA A 27 8.92 -1.07 6.23
CA ALA A 27 7.63 -0.85 6.87
C ALA A 27 6.78 0.11 6.04
N TYR A 28 5.50 -0.21 5.91
CA TYR A 28 4.54 0.50 5.08
C TYR A 28 3.42 1.04 5.97
N MET A 29 3.16 2.34 5.87
CA MET A 29 2.17 3.04 6.68
C MET A 29 1.34 3.96 5.81
N SER A 30 0.07 4.15 6.12
CA SER A 30 -0.74 5.17 5.43
C SER A 30 -1.47 6.06 6.41
N ASN A 31 -1.52 7.35 6.10
CA ASN A 31 -2.40 8.32 6.78
C ASN A 31 -3.73 8.50 6.03
N GLY A 32 -4.00 7.69 5.01
CA GLY A 32 -5.20 7.76 4.18
C GLY A 32 -4.99 8.42 2.81
N ASP A 33 -4.04 9.36 2.68
CA ASP A 33 -3.76 10.06 1.42
C ASP A 33 -2.33 9.82 0.90
N ILE A 34 -1.42 9.46 1.80
CA ILE A 34 -0.01 9.18 1.53
C ILE A 34 0.28 7.76 2.03
N LEU A 35 1.04 7.01 1.24
CA LEU A 35 1.70 5.79 1.65
C LEU A 35 3.17 6.11 1.97
N PHE A 36 3.56 5.93 3.22
CA PHE A 36 4.93 6.03 3.69
C PHE A 36 5.59 4.66 3.57
N VAL A 37 6.76 4.62 2.95
CA VAL A 37 7.64 3.45 2.89
C VAL A 37 8.88 3.78 3.70
N ILE A 38 9.11 3.05 4.77
CA ILE A 38 10.23 3.23 5.68
C ILE A 38 11.23 2.11 5.41
N ASP A 39 12.41 2.47 4.94
CA ASP A 39 13.58 1.59 4.92
C ASP A 39 14.17 1.54 6.32
N LEU A 40 14.04 0.38 6.98
CA LEU A 40 14.48 0.17 8.36
C LEU A 40 16.00 -0.02 8.46
N VAL A 41 16.69 -0.31 7.35
CA VAL A 41 18.15 -0.49 7.31
C VAL A 41 18.82 0.84 7.07
N GLU A 42 18.39 1.57 6.05
CA GLU A 42 18.94 2.89 5.71
C GLU A 42 18.35 4.03 6.54
N MET A 43 17.32 3.74 7.35
CA MET A 43 16.58 4.73 8.14
C MET A 43 16.02 5.88 7.28
N LYS A 44 15.54 5.54 6.07
CA LYS A 44 14.97 6.49 5.11
C LYS A 44 13.46 6.34 5.03
N ILE A 45 12.78 7.46 4.80
CA ILE A 45 11.33 7.50 4.59
C ILE A 45 11.06 8.04 3.19
N ASN A 46 10.40 7.22 2.38
CA ASN A 46 9.88 7.59 1.08
C ASN A 46 8.35 7.76 1.16
N GLN A 47 7.81 8.62 0.30
CA GLN A 47 6.40 8.97 0.30
C GLN A 47 5.82 8.74 -1.09
N LEU A 48 4.69 8.04 -1.14
CA LEU A 48 3.94 7.76 -2.35
C LEU A 48 2.55 8.38 -2.23
N ASN A 49 2.23 9.30 -3.14
CA ASN A 49 0.95 10.01 -3.14
C ASN A 49 -0.16 9.16 -3.76
N LEU A 50 -1.28 9.02 -3.05
CA LEU A 50 -2.47 8.32 -3.54
C LEU A 50 -3.37 9.29 -4.31
N ARG A 51 -3.21 9.32 -5.64
CA ARG A 51 -3.90 10.31 -6.49
C ARG A 51 -5.41 10.18 -6.48
N ASP A 52 -5.90 8.98 -6.74
CA ASP A 52 -7.34 8.71 -6.93
C ASP A 52 -8.00 8.05 -5.71
N VAL A 53 -7.26 7.94 -4.61
CA VAL A 53 -7.67 7.28 -3.37
C VAL A 53 -7.48 8.22 -2.18
N SER A 54 -8.45 8.27 -1.28
CA SER A 54 -8.33 8.83 0.07
C SER A 54 -8.78 7.80 1.11
N ASN A 55 -8.48 8.03 2.39
CA ASN A 55 -8.79 7.10 3.48
C ASN A 55 -8.34 5.66 3.17
N PHE A 56 -7.15 5.52 2.57
CA PHE A 56 -6.55 4.22 2.32
C PHE A 56 -6.06 3.59 3.61
N HIS A 57 -6.51 2.35 3.85
CA HIS A 57 -6.08 1.50 4.94
C HIS A 57 -5.41 0.26 4.37
N ILE A 58 -4.21 -0.05 4.85
CA ILE A 58 -3.42 -1.19 4.39
C ILE A 58 -3.97 -2.47 5.03
N ALA A 59 -4.23 -3.49 4.21
CA ALA A 59 -4.62 -4.82 4.67
C ALA A 59 -3.44 -5.79 4.70
N GLY A 60 -2.49 -5.62 3.77
CA GLY A 60 -1.34 -6.51 3.63
C GLY A 60 -0.55 -6.23 2.37
N ILE A 61 0.55 -6.95 2.21
CA ILE A 61 1.37 -6.96 1.01
C ILE A 61 1.53 -8.42 0.57
N ARG A 62 1.34 -8.68 -0.72
CA ARG A 62 1.52 -10.00 -1.31
C ARG A 62 2.09 -9.82 -2.70
N GLU A 63 3.16 -10.57 -3.02
CA GLU A 63 3.70 -10.60 -4.40
C GLU A 63 4.00 -9.21 -4.95
N GLY A 64 4.78 -8.43 -4.19
CA GLY A 64 5.13 -7.05 -4.53
C GLY A 64 3.93 -6.10 -4.60
N THR A 65 2.72 -6.52 -4.20
CA THR A 65 1.49 -5.76 -4.35
C THR A 65 0.94 -5.38 -2.99
N ILE A 66 0.76 -4.08 -2.74
CA ILE A 66 0.05 -3.60 -1.56
C ILE A 66 -1.44 -3.73 -1.80
N ILE A 67 -2.14 -4.27 -0.80
CA ILE A 67 -3.58 -4.50 -0.81
C ILE A 67 -4.18 -3.70 0.34
N GLY A 68 -5.28 -3.01 0.08
CA GLY A 68 -5.99 -2.25 1.11
C GLY A 68 -7.40 -1.88 0.70
N LYS A 69 -8.05 -1.09 1.55
CA LYS A 69 -9.35 -0.49 1.27
C LYS A 69 -9.21 1.02 1.26
N GLY A 70 -9.74 1.68 0.24
CA GLY A 70 -9.68 3.13 0.14
C GLY A 70 -10.92 3.69 -0.52
N ARG A 71 -11.18 4.97 -0.27
CA ARG A 71 -12.27 5.73 -0.90
C ARG A 71 -11.77 6.27 -2.24
N SER A 72 -12.41 5.85 -3.34
CA SER A 72 -12.16 6.43 -4.66
C SER A 72 -12.56 7.90 -4.65
N LYS A 73 -11.64 8.81 -5.02
CA LYS A 73 -11.92 10.24 -5.15
C LYS A 73 -12.85 10.55 -6.33
N ILE A 74 -12.91 9.66 -7.33
CA ILE A 74 -13.80 9.79 -8.50
C ILE A 74 -15.24 9.39 -8.14
N THR A 75 -15.42 8.22 -7.52
CA THR A 75 -16.77 7.68 -7.27
C THR A 75 -17.30 7.98 -5.87
N GLY A 76 -16.45 8.44 -4.95
CA GLY A 76 -16.77 8.67 -3.55
C GLY A 76 -17.03 7.40 -2.74
N LYS A 77 -16.93 6.20 -3.34
CA LYS A 77 -17.20 4.90 -2.71
C LYS A 77 -15.90 4.23 -2.23
N TYR A 78 -16.03 3.37 -1.23
CA TYR A 78 -14.93 2.52 -0.79
C TYR A 78 -14.79 1.29 -1.69
N HIS A 79 -13.55 0.97 -2.07
CA HIS A 79 -13.22 -0.23 -2.84
C HIS A 79 -12.01 -0.93 -2.23
N ILE A 80 -11.84 -2.21 -2.56
CA ILE A 80 -10.56 -2.88 -2.42
C ILE A 80 -9.63 -2.36 -3.52
N MET A 81 -8.46 -1.90 -3.10
CA MET A 81 -7.46 -1.25 -3.93
C MET A 81 -6.16 -2.03 -3.87
N THR A 82 -5.53 -2.24 -5.03
CA THR A 82 -4.22 -2.88 -5.14
C THR A 82 -3.27 -2.06 -6.00
N ALA A 83 -2.03 -1.88 -5.56
CA ALA A 83 -0.96 -1.37 -6.41
C ALA A 83 0.26 -2.25 -6.26
N VAL A 84 0.95 -2.45 -7.37
CA VAL A 84 2.30 -3.01 -7.31
C VAL A 84 3.17 -2.00 -6.54
N LEU A 85 4.25 -2.45 -5.93
CA LEU A 85 5.25 -1.60 -5.31
C LEU A 85 6.36 -1.36 -6.35
N PRO A 86 7.04 -0.20 -6.30
CA PRO A 86 8.25 -0.02 -7.08
C PRO A 86 9.24 -1.17 -6.81
N GLN A 87 9.99 -1.59 -7.83
CA GLN A 87 10.85 -2.78 -7.75
C GLN A 87 11.87 -2.69 -6.60
N GLU A 88 12.36 -1.49 -6.30
CA GLU A 88 13.28 -1.21 -5.20
C GLU A 88 12.67 -1.48 -3.80
N TYR A 89 11.35 -1.55 -3.70
CA TYR A 89 10.61 -1.89 -2.48
C TYR A 89 9.87 -3.23 -2.59
N ASP A 90 10.13 -4.01 -3.65
CA ASP A 90 9.57 -5.34 -3.81
C ASP A 90 10.48 -6.39 -3.15
N VAL A 91 10.06 -6.85 -1.97
CA VAL A 91 10.83 -7.76 -1.12
C VAL A 91 10.92 -9.19 -1.70
N GLN A 92 10.23 -9.50 -2.80
CA GLN A 92 10.31 -10.82 -3.42
C GLN A 92 11.62 -11.12 -4.16
N THR A 93 12.48 -10.12 -4.38
CA THR A 93 13.78 -10.33 -5.03
C THR A 93 14.95 -10.57 -4.07
N MET A 94 14.75 -10.46 -2.75
CA MET A 94 15.75 -10.89 -1.76
C MET A 94 15.71 -12.41 -1.57
N THR A 95 15.90 -13.15 -2.65
CA THR A 95 16.31 -14.56 -2.55
C THR A 95 17.76 -14.56 -2.10
N VAL A 96 17.98 -15.16 -0.93
CA VAL A 96 19.29 -15.48 -0.36
C VAL A 96 20.20 -16.10 -1.43
N THR A 97 21.29 -15.42 -1.78
CA THR A 97 22.49 -16.02 -2.41
C THR A 97 23.66 -15.87 -1.48
#